data_AF-A0A9E1WVY3-F1
#
_entry.id   AF-A0A9E1WVY3-F1
#
_cell.length_a   1.000
_cell.length_b   1.000
_cell.length_c   1.000
_cell.angle_alpha   90.00
_cell.angle_beta   90.00
_cell.angle_gamma   90.00
#
_symmetry.space_group_name_H-M   'P 1'
#
loop_
_entity.id
_entity.type
_entity.pdbx_description
1 polymer ?
#
loop_
_entity_poly.entity_id
_entity_poly.type
_entity_poly.pdbx_seq_one_letter_code
_entity_poly.pdbx_strand_id
1 'polypeptide(L)' 'MIIEDNLGHQGDALYSALMQTHDGLTTNQSHALNARLVLMMMNEIGNPDTIIALMADARALTQPGVGPFGA' A
#
# COMPACT_ATOMS: atom_id res chain seq x y z
N MET A 1 5.28 -6.77 -12.46
CA MET A 1 3.85 -7.12 -12.38
C MET A 1 3.06 -5.84 -12.51
N ILE A 2 2.07 -5.76 -13.42
CA ILE A 2 1.06 -4.68 -13.35
C ILE A 2 0.14 -5.12 -12.21
N ILE A 3 0.11 -4.37 -11.10
CA ILE A 3 -0.85 -4.67 -10.03
C ILE A 3 -2.24 -4.44 -10.64
N GLU A 4 -3.03 -5.50 -10.70
CA GLU A 4 -4.39 -5.44 -11.22
C GLU A 4 -5.23 -4.52 -10.32
N ASP A 5 -5.98 -3.61 -10.94
CA ASP A 5 -6.84 -2.69 -10.19
C ASP A 5 -8.03 -3.45 -9.61
N ASN A 6 -7.85 -3.91 -8.38
CA ASN A 6 -8.88 -4.60 -7.62
C ASN A 6 -9.83 -3.64 -6.88
N LEU A 7 -9.59 -2.33 -6.91
CA LEU A 7 -10.40 -1.33 -6.21
C LEU A 7 -11.45 -0.70 -7.13
N GLY A 8 -11.14 -0.55 -8.42
CA GLY A 8 -12.02 0.02 -9.43
C GLY A 8 -12.59 1.37 -8.98
N HIS A 9 -13.90 1.58 -9.19
CA HIS A 9 -14.57 2.83 -8.82
C HIS A 9 -14.54 3.19 -7.33
N GLN A 10 -14.21 2.24 -6.45
CA GLN A 10 -14.13 2.48 -5.00
C GLN A 10 -12.78 3.07 -4.57
N GLY A 11 -11.77 3.05 -5.46
CA GLY A 11 -10.41 3.51 -5.16
C GLY A 11 -10.36 4.91 -4.55
N ASP A 12 -11.11 5.85 -5.11
CA ASP A 12 -11.14 7.25 -4.64
C ASP A 12 -11.73 7.37 -3.22
N ALA A 13 -12.78 6.61 -2.93
CA ALA A 13 -13.41 6.60 -1.61
C ALA A 13 -12.50 5.98 -0.56
N LEU A 14 -11.82 4.88 -0.89
CA LEU A 14 -10.84 4.25 0.00
C LEU A 14 -9.61 5.14 0.24
N TYR A 15 -9.09 5.79 -0.80
CA TYR A 15 -7.99 6.74 -0.66
C TYR A 15 -8.39 7.92 0.24
N SER A 16 -9.59 8.46 0.06
CA SER A 16 -10.12 9.51 0.92
C SER A 16 -10.24 9.06 2.38
N ALA A 17 -10.73 7.85 2.63
CA ALA A 17 -10.81 7.28 3.98
C ALA A 17 -9.42 7.06 4.60
N LEU A 18 -8.45 6.62 3.81
CA LEU A 18 -7.06 6.50 4.26
C LEU A 18 -6.50 7.86 4.65
N MET A 19 -6.67 8.89 3.83
CA MET A 19 -6.19 10.24 4.14
C MET A 19 -6.85 10.83 5.38
N GLN A 20 -8.16 10.63 5.56
CA GLN A 20 -8.86 11.03 6.79
C GLN A 20 -8.30 10.32 8.03
N THR A 21 -7.87 9.07 7.90
CA THR A 21 -7.26 8.32 9.00
C THR A 21 -5.92 8.93 9.46
N HIS A 22 -5.25 9.71 8.59
CA HIS A 22 -4.03 10.44 8.92
C HIS A 22 -4.28 11.83 9.52
N ASP A 23 -5.52 12.33 9.56
CA ASP A 23 -5.81 13.68 10.02
C ASP A 23 -5.38 13.90 11.48
N GLY A 24 -4.74 15.04 11.74
CA GLY A 24 -4.18 15.39 13.04
C GLY A 24 -2.94 14.59 13.49
N LEU A 25 -2.41 13.66 12.68
CA LEU A 25 -1.19 12.92 13.01
C LEU A 25 0.07 13.68 12.58
N THR A 26 1.10 13.63 13.44
CA THR A 26 2.47 14.00 13.02
C THR A 26 3.02 13.03 11.98
N THR A 27 4.06 13.43 11.26
CA THR A 27 4.76 12.57 10.29
C THR A 27 5.16 11.22 10.89
N ASN A 28 5.73 11.20 12.10
CA ASN A 28 6.13 9.96 12.76
C ASN A 28 4.93 9.08 13.13
N GLN A 29 3.82 9.66 13.59
CA GLN A 29 2.59 8.93 13.87
C GLN A 29 1.97 8.37 12.58
N SER A 30 2.01 9.14 11.49
CA SER A 30 1.56 8.72 10.16
C SER A 30 2.37 7.53 9.63
N HIS A 31 3.70 7.55 9.77
CA HIS A 31 4.54 6.38 9.45
C HIS A 31 4.22 5.17 10.33
N ALA A 32 4.01 5.37 11.64
CA ALA A 32 3.62 4.30 12.55
C ALA A 32 2.23 3.72 12.20
N LEU A 33 1.29 4.54 11.76
CA LEU A 33 -0.02 4.11 11.27
C LEU A 33 0.12 3.23 10.03
N ASN A 34 0.91 3.65 9.04
CA ASN A 34 1.17 2.86 7.84
C ASN A 34 1.81 1.51 8.17
N ALA A 35 2.79 1.47 9.07
CA ALA A 35 3.41 0.22 9.50
C ALA A 35 2.39 -0.75 10.14
N ARG A 36 1.48 -0.23 10.99
CA ARG A 36 0.41 -1.03 11.59
C ARG A 36 -0.57 -1.55 10.56
N LEU A 37 -0.99 -0.71 9.61
CA LEU A 37 -1.86 -1.11 8.51
C LEU A 37 -1.24 -2.26 7.70
N VAL A 38 0.05 -2.16 7.34
CA VAL A 38 0.76 -3.23 6.64
C VAL A 38 0.75 -4.53 7.44
N LEU A 39 1.05 -4.49 8.74
CA LEU A 39 1.05 -5.68 9.60
C LEU A 39 -0.35 -6.31 9.71
N MET A 40 -1.40 -5.50 9.83
CA MET A 40 -2.78 -5.99 9.87
C MET A 40 -3.16 -6.63 8.53
N MET A 41 -2.84 -6.01 7.40
CA MET A 41 -3.11 -6.59 6.07
C MET A 41 -2.33 -7.89 5.84
N MET A 42 -1.08 -7.97 6.29
CA MET A 42 -0.31 -9.22 6.25
C MET A 42 -0.99 -10.33 7.05
N ASN A 43 -1.53 -10.00 8.24
CA ASN A 43 -2.29 -10.94 9.05
C ASN A 43 -3.57 -11.40 8.34
N GLU A 44 -4.33 -10.47 7.74
CA GLU A 44 -5.55 -10.80 6.97
C GLU A 44 -5.26 -11.67 5.73
N ILE A 45 -4.12 -11.46 5.05
CA ILE A 45 -3.70 -12.28 3.90
C ILE A 45 -3.31 -13.70 4.32
N GLY A 46 -2.62 -13.86 5.45
CA GLY A 46 -2.31 -15.16 6.08
C GLY A 46 -1.37 -16.10 5.32
N ASN A 47 -0.97 -15.77 4.09
CA ASN A 47 -0.07 -16.58 3.25
C ASN A 47 1.34 -15.95 3.13
N PRO A 48 2.39 -16.55 3.73
CA PRO A 48 3.74 -16.02 3.69
C PRO A 48 4.32 -15.84 2.28
N ASP A 49 4.10 -16.80 1.37
CA ASP A 49 4.65 -16.72 0.00
C ASP A 49 4.03 -15.56 -0.78
N THR A 50 2.72 -15.35 -0.61
CA THR A 50 2.02 -14.20 -1.21
C THR A 50 2.58 -12.88 -0.70
N ILE A 51 2.80 -12.78 0.62
CA ILE A 51 3.34 -11.57 1.25
C ILE A 51 4.76 -11.28 0.76
N ILE A 52 5.63 -12.30 0.67
CA ILE A 52 7.00 -12.15 0.19
C ILE A 52 7.02 -11.70 -1.27
N ALA A 53 6.15 -12.25 -2.12
CA ALA A 53 6.01 -11.81 -3.50
C ALA A 53 5.61 -10.33 -3.59
N LEU A 54 4.60 -9.91 -2.82
CA LEU A 54 4.17 -8.51 -2.76
C LEU A 54 5.29 -7.56 -2.30
N MET A 55 6.12 -7.97 -1.33
CA MET A 55 7.28 -7.18 -0.89
C MET A 55 8.32 -7.02 -2.01
N ALA A 56 8.58 -8.08 -2.77
CA ALA A 56 9.49 -8.03 -3.91
C ALA A 56 8.97 -7.11 -5.02
N ASP A 57 7.67 -7.20 -5.35
CA ASP A 57 7.02 -6.35 -6.34
C ASP A 57 7.03 -4.87 -5.91
N ALA A 58 6.67 -4.57 -4.66
CA ALA A 58 6.70 -3.22 -4.12
C ALA A 58 8.11 -2.61 -4.18
N ARG A 59 9.14 -3.42 -3.89
CA ARG A 59 10.55 -2.99 -4.00
C ARG A 59 10.93 -2.68 -5.44
N ALA A 60 10.50 -3.48 -6.40
CA ALA A 60 10.77 -3.26 -7.82
C ALA A 60 10.11 -1.97 -8.33
N LEU A 61 8.86 -1.71 -7.93
CA LEU A 61 8.08 -0.52 -8.34
C LEU A 61 8.59 0.79 -7.72
N THR A 62 9.35 0.71 -6.63
CA THR A 62 9.93 1.90 -5.96
C THR A 62 11.22 2.37 -6.65
N GLN A 63 11.79 1.59 -7.58
CA GLN A 63 12.99 2.00 -8.30
C GLN A 63 12.66 3.02 -9.40
N PRO A 64 13.46 4.11 -9.55
CA PRO A 64 13.26 5.08 -10.62
C PRO A 64 13.32 4.39 -11.99
N GLY A 65 12.27 4.55 -12.81
CA GLY A 65 12.19 3.99 -14.17
C GLY A 65 11.32 2.75 -14.34
N VAL A 66 10.74 2.20 -13.28
CA VAL A 66 9.78 1.08 -13.36
C VAL A 66 8.53 1.41 -12.54
N GLY A 67 7.73 2.35 -13.04
CA GLY A 67 6.39 2.61 -12.52
C GLY A 67 5.37 2.54 -13.66
N PRO A 68 4.10 2.18 -13.40
CA PRO A 68 3.04 2.19 -14.42
C PRO A 68 2.73 3.59 -14.99
N PHE A 69 3.35 4.64 -14.43
CA PHE A 69 3.23 6.03 -14.85
C PHE A 69 4.60 6.71 -15.07
N GLY A 70 5.62 5.95 -15.52
CA GLY A 70 6.95 6.49 -15.83
C GLY A 70 7.06 7.07 -17.24
N ALA A 71 7.15 8.40 -17.31
CA ALA A 71 7.41 9.30 -18.45
C ALA A 71 6.31 9.41 -19.53
#